data_AF-A0A1E4HBZ5-F1
#
_entry.id   AF-A0A1E4HBZ5-F1
#
_cell.length_a   1.000
_cell.length_b   1.000
_cell.length_c   1.000
_cell.angle_alpha   90.00
_cell.angle_beta   90.00
_cell.angle_gamma   90.00
#
_symmetry.space_group_name_H-M   'P 1'
#
loop_
_entity.id
_entity.type
_entity.pdbx_description
1 polymer ?
#
loop_
_entity_poly.entity_id
_entity_poly.type
_entity_poly.pdbx_seq_one_letter_code
_entity_poly.pdbx_strand_id
1 'polypeptide(L)'
;MIFFVNPIFFYYVGIVWKDVLIGTALVALVALMISATQRSDKWRYGFLALSILLASVLPLMRQQGILIAPVFAVIGSYLFVREIHPRRLIRALLFGVLLISSFGVYKVVQLWTTSTISGSGNRDVSQGLSLIMAYDIAGVLADIPEREVQQFPLPELVSSHFRAGYSAQRVDMMMADPVVSQYLNTVTAKDLREVWVRALKSHPGAYLRHKADAFLWLLGIHDVELCVPIYVGRYTLPDDAAASGGQESYDDRARLLKHGERILRDTTVFRNWFYVLLLVISSVVVIFRAQGVGKLVGLGISCSAWIYLLTFIPTSIACDVRYLYPVVVLSTIGFVAVILNYGLINNAMNVRLTKDSVE
;
A
#
# COMPACT_ATOMS: atom_id res chain seq x y z
N MET A 1 14.13 14.98 9.10
CA MET A 1 14.01 15.85 7.91
C MET A 1 12.84 15.43 7.00
N ILE A 2 12.73 14.16 6.58
CA ILE A 2 11.64 13.65 5.71
C ILE A 2 10.23 13.95 6.24
N PHE A 3 9.99 13.82 7.55
CA PHE A 3 8.69 14.12 8.17
C PHE A 3 8.26 15.59 8.07
N PHE A 4 9.18 16.53 7.98
CA PHE A 4 8.86 17.97 7.90
C PHE A 4 8.55 18.42 6.47
N VAL A 5 8.90 17.63 5.45
CA VAL A 5 8.74 18.01 4.04
C VAL A 5 7.38 17.58 3.49
N ASN A 6 6.79 16.51 4.03
CA ASN A 6 5.51 16.01 3.55
C ASN A 6 4.43 16.08 4.66
N PRO A 7 3.46 17.01 4.57
CA PRO A 7 2.44 17.20 5.59
C PRO A 7 1.53 15.98 5.77
N ILE A 8 1.41 15.09 4.77
CA ILE A 8 0.55 13.90 4.85
C ILE A 8 0.94 12.98 6.01
N PHE A 9 2.23 12.94 6.39
CA PHE A 9 2.69 12.11 7.49
C PHE A 9 2.09 12.56 8.83
N PHE A 10 1.95 13.87 9.06
CA PHE A 10 1.33 14.39 10.29
C PHE A 10 -0.15 14.05 10.38
N TYR A 11 -0.86 14.05 9.26
CA TYR A 11 -2.27 13.63 9.21
C TYR A 11 -2.47 12.15 9.49
N TYR A 12 -1.48 11.33 9.17
CA TYR A 12 -1.56 9.88 9.28
C TYR A 12 -0.96 9.35 10.58
N VAL A 13 -0.20 10.17 11.30
CA VAL A 13 0.22 9.87 12.68
C VAL A 13 -1.01 9.78 13.57
N GLY A 14 -1.30 8.58 14.08
CA GLY A 14 -2.44 8.32 14.97
C GLY A 14 -3.64 7.67 14.27
N ILE A 15 -3.63 7.54 12.94
CA ILE A 15 -4.63 6.75 12.22
C ILE A 15 -4.32 5.25 12.43
N VAL A 16 -5.15 4.56 13.21
CA VAL A 16 -4.98 3.12 13.49
C VAL A 16 -5.61 2.29 12.38
N TRP A 17 -4.87 2.10 11.30
CA TRP A 17 -5.28 1.27 10.16
C TRP A 17 -4.12 0.47 9.59
N LYS A 18 -4.45 -0.68 8.97
CA LYS A 18 -3.46 -1.59 8.33
C LYS A 18 -2.55 -0.91 7.31
N ASP A 19 -3.09 0.03 6.53
CA ASP A 19 -2.37 0.87 5.56
C ASP A 19 -1.25 1.70 6.20
N VAL A 20 -1.57 2.33 7.32
CA VAL A 20 -0.67 3.22 8.06
C VAL A 20 0.38 2.40 8.80
N LEU A 21 -0.02 1.25 9.35
CA LEU A 21 0.88 0.31 10.00
C LEU A 21 1.97 -0.17 9.04
N ILE A 22 1.59 -0.69 7.86
CA ILE A 22 2.57 -1.15 6.87
C ILE A 22 3.42 0.01 6.34
N GLY A 23 2.83 1.19 6.10
CA GLY A 23 3.60 2.39 5.73
C GLY A 23 4.65 2.77 6.78
N THR A 24 4.29 2.75 8.06
CA THR A 24 5.21 3.06 9.17
C THR A 24 6.30 2.01 9.32
N ALA A 25 5.96 0.72 9.19
CA ALA A 25 6.93 -0.37 9.17
C ALA A 25 7.93 -0.21 8.01
N LEU A 26 7.47 0.24 6.84
CA LEU A 26 8.34 0.53 5.69
C LEU A 26 9.28 1.70 5.94
N VAL A 27 8.83 2.78 6.61
CA VAL A 27 9.74 3.86 7.05
C VAL A 27 10.86 3.28 7.91
N ALA A 28 10.51 2.53 8.95
CA ALA A 28 11.49 1.96 9.89
C ALA A 28 12.44 0.99 9.19
N LEU A 29 11.91 0.09 8.37
CA LEU A 29 12.68 -0.87 7.57
C LEU A 29 13.70 -0.16 6.68
N VAL A 30 13.25 0.81 5.88
CA VAL A 30 14.13 1.54 4.97
C VAL A 30 15.16 2.38 5.72
N ALA A 31 14.77 3.03 6.82
CA ALA A 31 15.69 3.78 7.67
C ALA A 31 16.80 2.89 8.26
N LEU A 32 16.47 1.68 8.71
CA LEU A 32 17.44 0.70 9.19
C LEU A 32 18.39 0.25 8.08
N MET A 33 17.87 -0.04 6.88
CA MET A 33 18.71 -0.41 5.75
C MET A 33 19.67 0.72 5.37
N ILE A 34 19.18 1.95 5.21
CA ILE A 34 20.02 3.12 4.91
C ILE A 34 21.08 3.31 6.00
N SER A 35 20.69 3.24 7.28
CA SER A 35 21.61 3.37 8.40
C SER A 35 22.69 2.30 8.38
N ALA A 36 22.35 1.05 8.04
CA ALA A 36 23.33 -0.02 7.89
C ALA A 36 24.36 0.25 6.78
N THR A 37 23.96 0.90 5.68
CA THR A 37 24.90 1.22 4.58
C THR A 37 25.98 2.22 4.96
N GLN A 38 25.71 3.07 5.96
CA GLN A 38 26.61 4.12 6.43
C GLN A 38 27.53 3.62 7.56
N ARG A 39 27.39 2.37 8.00
CA ARG A 39 28.14 1.79 9.11
C ARG A 39 29.10 0.70 8.65
N SER A 40 30.24 0.64 9.32
CA SER A 40 31.27 -0.40 9.19
C SER A 40 31.41 -1.28 10.44
N ASP A 41 30.70 -0.95 11.52
CA ASP A 41 30.80 -1.65 12.80
C ASP A 41 29.74 -2.75 12.97
N LYS A 42 29.82 -3.48 14.09
CA LYS A 42 28.92 -4.62 14.38
C LYS A 42 27.42 -4.24 14.39
N TRP A 43 27.10 -2.98 14.69
CA TRP A 43 25.72 -2.50 14.72
C TRP A 43 25.03 -2.54 13.34
N ARG A 44 25.81 -2.48 12.25
CA ARG A 44 25.33 -2.72 10.89
C ARG A 44 24.51 -4.01 10.78
N TYR A 45 25.03 -5.11 11.33
CA TYR A 45 24.37 -6.41 11.26
C TYR A 45 23.08 -6.44 12.09
N GLY A 46 23.05 -5.73 13.22
CA GLY A 46 21.84 -5.54 14.02
C GLY A 46 20.74 -4.81 13.24
N PHE A 47 21.08 -3.72 12.55
CA PHE A 47 20.12 -2.99 11.71
C PHE A 47 19.62 -3.82 10.52
N LEU A 48 20.51 -4.57 9.86
CA LEU A 48 20.10 -5.45 8.76
C LEU A 48 19.22 -6.60 9.25
N ALA A 49 19.56 -7.25 10.36
CA ALA A 49 18.74 -8.31 10.96
C ALA A 49 17.34 -7.78 11.33
N LEU A 50 17.27 -6.61 11.97
CA LEU A 50 16.00 -5.98 12.30
C LEU A 50 15.21 -5.58 11.04
N SER A 51 15.86 -5.11 9.98
CA SER A 51 15.20 -4.80 8.71
C SER A 51 14.60 -6.03 8.03
N ILE A 52 15.32 -7.17 8.05
CA ILE A 52 14.84 -8.45 7.52
C ILE A 52 13.67 -8.97 8.36
N LEU A 53 13.74 -8.82 9.69
CA LEU A 53 12.65 -9.16 10.59
C LEU A 53 11.41 -8.29 10.30
N LEU A 54 11.56 -6.98 10.13
CA LEU A 54 10.45 -6.11 9.72
C LEU A 54 9.88 -6.50 8.35
N ALA A 55 10.74 -6.84 7.38
CA ALA A 55 10.30 -7.32 6.07
C ALA A 55 9.43 -8.59 6.20
N SER A 56 9.80 -9.50 7.10
CA SER A 56 9.08 -10.76 7.33
C SER A 56 7.66 -10.58 7.86
N VAL A 57 7.36 -9.47 8.55
CA VAL A 57 6.03 -9.24 9.13
C VAL A 57 5.11 -8.38 8.24
N LEU A 58 5.61 -7.80 7.15
CA LEU A 58 4.79 -7.03 6.20
C LEU A 58 3.56 -7.81 5.68
N PRO A 59 3.64 -9.11 5.34
CA PRO A 59 2.48 -9.87 4.86
C PRO A 59 1.37 -10.02 5.91
N LEU A 60 1.70 -9.90 7.21
CA LEU A 60 0.73 -9.94 8.31
C LEU A 60 -0.01 -8.61 8.48
N MET A 61 0.66 -7.51 8.14
CA MET A 61 0.07 -6.17 8.21
C MET A 61 -0.91 -5.94 7.05
N ARG A 62 -0.57 -6.44 5.85
CA ARG A 62 -1.42 -6.34 4.67
C ARG A 62 -1.08 -7.41 3.65
N GLN A 63 -2.08 -7.90 2.91
CA GLN A 63 -1.92 -8.91 1.87
C GLN A 63 -0.86 -8.52 0.81
N GLN A 64 -0.85 -7.26 0.35
CA GLN A 64 0.15 -6.73 -0.59
C GLN A 64 1.59 -6.82 -0.03
N GLY A 65 1.74 -6.90 1.29
CA GLY A 65 3.01 -7.13 1.98
C GLY A 65 3.71 -8.40 1.52
N ILE A 66 2.97 -9.43 1.10
CA ILE A 66 3.54 -10.68 0.57
C ILE A 66 4.38 -10.48 -0.70
N LEU A 67 4.06 -9.45 -1.49
CA LEU A 67 4.74 -9.18 -2.76
C LEU A 67 5.98 -8.31 -2.59
N ILE A 68 5.98 -7.41 -1.59
CA ILE A 68 7.10 -6.50 -1.34
C ILE A 68 8.11 -7.04 -0.31
N ALA A 69 7.69 -7.93 0.59
CA ALA A 69 8.57 -8.54 1.58
C ALA A 69 9.77 -9.27 0.96
N PRO A 70 9.62 -10.07 -0.11
CA PRO A 70 10.76 -10.74 -0.76
C PRO A 70 11.80 -9.76 -1.30
N VAL A 71 11.38 -8.61 -1.83
CA VAL A 71 12.30 -7.58 -2.35
C VAL A 71 13.22 -7.07 -1.25
N PHE A 72 12.64 -6.68 -0.11
CA PHE A 72 13.42 -6.20 1.02
C PHE A 72 14.23 -7.30 1.71
N ALA A 73 13.70 -8.52 1.80
CA ALA A 73 14.43 -9.66 2.33
C ALA A 73 15.68 -9.96 1.48
N VAL A 74 15.54 -10.01 0.14
CA VAL A 74 16.66 -10.24 -0.79
C VAL A 74 17.73 -9.16 -0.61
N ILE A 75 17.35 -7.88 -0.60
CA ILE A 75 18.33 -6.81 -0.49
C ILE A 75 18.98 -6.81 0.90
N GLY A 76 18.19 -6.94 1.98
CA GLY A 76 18.69 -7.01 3.34
C GLY A 76 19.67 -8.17 3.55
N SER A 77 19.30 -9.38 3.11
CA SER A 77 20.17 -10.56 3.17
C SER A 77 21.43 -10.40 2.33
N TYR A 78 21.34 -9.81 1.14
CA TYR A 78 22.51 -9.53 0.31
C TYR A 78 23.47 -8.55 0.99
N LEU A 79 22.95 -7.44 1.53
CA LEU A 79 23.75 -6.45 2.26
C LEU A 79 24.39 -7.02 3.52
N PHE A 80 23.75 -8.00 4.16
CA PHE A 80 24.25 -8.69 5.34
C PHE A 80 25.47 -9.54 4.99
N VAL A 81 25.39 -10.37 3.94
CA VAL A 81 26.46 -11.34 3.64
C VAL A 81 27.63 -10.76 2.85
N ARG A 82 27.46 -9.59 2.22
CA ARG A 82 28.44 -9.04 1.27
C ARG A 82 29.83 -8.81 1.89
N GLU A 83 29.86 -8.23 3.09
CA GLU A 83 31.10 -7.84 3.80
C GLU A 83 31.67 -8.98 4.65
N ILE A 84 30.96 -10.09 4.78
CA ILE A 84 31.48 -11.24 5.53
C ILE A 84 32.53 -11.90 4.63
N HIS A 85 33.71 -12.20 5.18
CA HIS A 85 34.85 -12.77 4.44
C HIS A 85 34.89 -14.31 4.23
N PRO A 86 33.84 -15.15 4.46
CA PRO A 86 34.00 -16.58 4.28
C PRO A 86 33.96 -16.96 2.80
N ARG A 87 34.30 -18.23 2.53
CA ARG A 87 34.24 -18.84 1.19
C ARG A 87 32.89 -18.53 0.52
N ARG A 88 32.89 -18.36 -0.82
CA ARG A 88 31.69 -18.03 -1.63
C ARG A 88 30.48 -18.91 -1.29
N LEU A 89 30.69 -20.20 -1.02
CA LEU A 89 29.65 -21.15 -0.60
C LEU A 89 28.98 -20.76 0.72
N ILE A 90 29.76 -20.37 1.75
CA ILE A 90 29.22 -20.00 3.07
C ILE A 90 28.36 -18.73 2.95
N ARG A 91 28.78 -17.75 2.14
CA ARG A 91 27.96 -16.55 1.88
C ARG A 91 26.63 -16.90 1.21
N ALA A 92 26.66 -17.81 0.22
CA ALA A 92 25.45 -18.27 -0.45
C ALA A 92 24.50 -19.02 0.51
N LEU A 93 25.06 -19.87 1.38
CA LEU A 93 24.29 -20.58 2.40
C LEU A 93 23.66 -19.60 3.41
N LEU A 94 24.43 -18.65 3.95
CA LEU A 94 23.92 -17.64 4.87
C LEU A 94 22.82 -16.78 4.24
N PHE A 95 22.98 -16.41 2.98
CA PHE A 95 21.96 -15.69 2.22
C PHE A 95 20.67 -16.51 2.11
N GLY A 96 20.77 -17.79 1.73
CA GLY A 96 19.64 -18.71 1.65
C GLY A 96 18.95 -18.90 3.00
N VAL A 97 19.71 -19.07 4.08
CA VAL A 97 19.18 -19.19 5.45
C VAL A 97 18.43 -17.93 5.86
N LEU A 98 18.98 -16.74 5.64
CA LEU A 98 18.31 -15.48 5.98
C LEU A 98 17.01 -15.32 5.20
N LEU A 99 17.01 -15.61 3.89
CA LEU A 99 15.80 -15.58 3.09
C LEU A 99 14.73 -16.56 3.59
N ILE A 100 15.09 -17.83 3.77
CA ILE A 100 14.16 -18.86 4.25
C ILE A 100 13.65 -18.49 5.65
N SER A 101 14.52 -18.00 6.54
CA SER A 101 14.14 -17.58 7.88
C SER A 101 13.11 -16.45 7.86
N SER A 102 13.22 -15.50 6.91
CA SER A 102 12.23 -14.43 6.79
C SER A 102 10.83 -14.98 6.46
N PHE A 103 10.74 -15.98 5.59
CA PHE A 103 9.47 -16.65 5.31
C PHE A 103 9.00 -17.54 6.48
N GLY A 104 9.95 -18.18 7.15
CA GLY A 104 9.71 -18.97 8.36
C GLY A 104 9.08 -18.15 9.48
N VAL A 105 9.60 -16.96 9.77
CA VAL A 105 9.05 -16.04 10.78
C VAL A 105 7.61 -15.67 10.44
N TYR A 106 7.34 -15.27 9.19
CA TYR A 106 5.98 -15.00 8.73
C TYR A 106 5.04 -16.17 9.02
N LYS A 107 5.44 -17.40 8.66
CA LYS A 107 4.63 -18.60 8.85
C LYS A 107 4.44 -18.96 10.31
N VAL A 108 5.48 -18.87 11.14
CA VAL A 108 5.39 -19.14 12.57
C VAL A 108 4.42 -18.17 13.23
N VAL A 109 4.54 -16.87 12.96
CA VAL A 109 3.63 -15.87 13.53
C VAL A 109 2.20 -16.09 13.03
N GLN A 110 2.00 -16.37 11.74
CA GLN A 110 0.68 -16.69 11.18
C GLN A 110 0.03 -17.89 11.88
N LEU A 111 0.79 -18.97 12.09
CA LEU A 111 0.32 -20.19 12.76
C LEU A 111 -0.02 -19.91 14.23
N TRP A 112 0.84 -19.16 14.93
CA TRP A 112 0.61 -18.74 16.31
C TRP A 112 -0.68 -17.93 16.42
N THR A 113 -0.84 -16.88 15.61
CA THR A 113 -2.06 -16.05 15.61
C THR A 113 -3.31 -16.89 15.34
N THR A 114 -3.27 -17.81 14.38
CA THR A 114 -4.41 -18.68 14.05
C THR A 114 -4.73 -19.66 15.18
N SER A 115 -3.73 -20.11 15.93
CA SER A 115 -3.92 -21.01 17.08
C SER A 115 -4.47 -20.31 18.32
N THR A 116 -4.17 -19.02 18.50
CA THR A 116 -4.57 -18.24 19.68
C THR A 116 -5.92 -17.55 19.50
N ILE A 117 -6.24 -17.12 18.27
CA ILE A 117 -7.46 -16.39 17.97
C ILE A 117 -8.45 -17.34 17.26
N SER A 118 -9.36 -17.92 18.02
CA SER A 118 -10.46 -18.73 17.48
C SER A 118 -11.52 -17.84 16.83
N GLY A 119 -11.85 -18.08 15.56
CA GLY A 119 -12.97 -17.41 14.87
C GLY A 119 -12.66 -16.71 13.54
N SER A 120 -11.39 -16.55 13.16
CA SER A 120 -10.98 -15.86 11.92
C SER A 120 -10.78 -16.77 10.70
N GLY A 121 -10.98 -18.09 10.84
CA GLY A 121 -10.55 -19.11 9.86
C GLY A 121 -10.88 -18.74 8.41
N ASN A 122 -9.88 -18.62 7.53
CA ASN A 122 -9.91 -18.25 6.09
C ASN A 122 -10.89 -17.14 5.62
N ARG A 123 -11.66 -16.52 6.52
CA ARG A 123 -12.69 -15.52 6.23
C ARG A 123 -12.06 -14.27 5.63
N ASP A 124 -10.92 -13.81 6.14
CA ASP A 124 -10.36 -12.51 5.72
C ASP A 124 -9.88 -12.48 4.25
N VAL A 125 -9.26 -13.56 3.76
CA VAL A 125 -8.77 -13.63 2.37
C VAL A 125 -9.90 -13.98 1.40
N SER A 126 -10.79 -14.90 1.80
CA SER A 126 -11.93 -15.28 0.97
C SER A 126 -12.96 -14.15 0.85
N GLN A 127 -13.25 -13.43 1.94
CA GLN A 127 -14.14 -12.27 1.94
C GLN A 127 -13.54 -11.10 1.14
N GLY A 128 -12.24 -10.83 1.28
CA GLY A 128 -11.56 -9.79 0.50
C GLY A 128 -11.64 -10.04 -1.00
N LEU A 129 -11.42 -11.29 -1.45
CA LEU A 129 -11.55 -11.65 -2.86
C LEU A 129 -13.02 -11.61 -3.32
N SER A 130 -13.95 -12.13 -2.52
CA SER A 130 -15.40 -12.07 -2.83
C SER A 130 -15.89 -10.65 -3.01
N LEU A 131 -15.41 -9.71 -2.19
CA LEU A 131 -15.75 -8.30 -2.33
C LEU A 131 -15.22 -7.71 -3.65
N ILE A 132 -13.98 -8.04 -4.04
CA ILE A 132 -13.43 -7.62 -5.34
C ILE A 132 -14.27 -8.20 -6.49
N MET A 133 -14.61 -9.49 -6.42
CA MET A 133 -15.43 -10.15 -7.45
C MET A 133 -16.81 -9.49 -7.58
N ALA A 134 -17.47 -9.21 -6.45
CA ALA A 134 -18.77 -8.54 -6.42
C ALA A 134 -18.70 -7.11 -6.98
N TYR A 135 -17.68 -6.34 -6.59
CA TYR A 135 -17.46 -4.99 -7.10
C TYR A 135 -17.20 -4.95 -8.61
N ASP A 136 -16.40 -5.90 -9.11
CA ASP A 136 -16.10 -6.03 -10.54
C ASP A 136 -17.34 -6.40 -11.34
N ILE A 137 -18.18 -7.30 -10.82
CA ILE A 137 -19.47 -7.64 -11.40
C ILE A 137 -20.35 -6.39 -11.49
N ALA A 138 -20.47 -5.62 -10.40
CA ALA A 138 -21.26 -4.39 -10.37
C ALA A 138 -20.77 -3.38 -11.41
N GLY A 139 -19.44 -3.22 -11.52
CA GLY A 139 -18.81 -2.36 -12.50
C GLY A 139 -19.10 -2.76 -13.95
N VAL A 140 -19.07 -4.06 -14.25
CA VAL A 140 -19.45 -4.57 -15.57
C VAL A 140 -20.93 -4.32 -15.83
N LEU A 141 -21.82 -4.62 -14.88
CA LEU A 141 -23.26 -4.41 -15.02
C LEU A 141 -23.63 -2.94 -15.26
N ALA A 142 -22.88 -2.02 -14.66
CA ALA A 142 -23.10 -0.58 -14.85
C ALA A 142 -22.81 -0.11 -16.27
N ASP A 143 -21.80 -0.68 -16.93
CA ASP A 143 -21.30 -0.24 -18.24
C ASP A 143 -21.99 -0.94 -19.43
N ILE A 144 -22.73 -2.03 -19.22
CA ILE A 144 -23.40 -2.79 -20.29
C ILE A 144 -24.86 -2.38 -20.53
N PRO A 145 -25.43 -2.65 -21.72
CA PRO A 145 -26.85 -2.38 -22.00
C PRO A 145 -27.81 -3.19 -21.11
N GLU A 146 -28.98 -2.63 -20.79
CA GLU A 146 -29.99 -3.28 -19.94
C GLU A 146 -30.43 -4.67 -20.44
N ARG A 147 -30.52 -4.84 -21.76
CA ARG A 147 -30.83 -6.14 -22.38
C ARG A 147 -29.81 -7.23 -22.01
N GLU A 148 -28.55 -6.86 -21.82
CA GLU A 148 -27.48 -7.79 -21.43
C GLU A 148 -27.46 -8.02 -19.92
N VAL A 149 -27.83 -7.01 -19.11
CA VAL A 149 -28.04 -7.16 -17.66
C VAL A 149 -29.10 -8.22 -17.36
N GLN A 150 -30.22 -8.22 -18.09
CA GLN A 150 -31.31 -9.20 -17.91
C GLN A 150 -30.89 -10.65 -18.25
N GLN A 151 -29.86 -10.82 -19.08
CA GLN A 151 -29.34 -12.14 -19.46
C GLN A 151 -28.15 -12.58 -18.59
N PHE A 152 -27.73 -11.72 -17.65
CA PHE A 152 -26.60 -11.98 -16.79
C PHE A 152 -26.93 -13.14 -15.83
N PRO A 153 -25.96 -14.00 -15.45
CA PRO A 153 -26.20 -15.15 -14.59
C PRO A 153 -26.36 -14.77 -13.11
N LEU A 154 -27.25 -13.83 -12.83
CA LEU A 154 -27.62 -13.33 -11.53
C LEU A 154 -29.14 -13.13 -11.49
N PRO A 155 -29.79 -13.28 -10.31
CA PRO A 155 -31.19 -12.87 -10.17
C PRO A 155 -31.38 -11.42 -10.62
N GLU A 156 -32.46 -11.13 -11.34
CA GLU A 156 -32.72 -9.80 -11.91
C GLU A 156 -32.71 -8.71 -10.82
N LEU A 157 -33.37 -8.97 -9.69
CA LEU A 157 -33.36 -8.10 -8.52
C LEU A 157 -31.93 -7.83 -7.99
N VAL A 158 -31.08 -8.84 -7.96
CA VAL A 158 -29.69 -8.69 -7.49
C VAL A 158 -28.90 -7.84 -8.48
N SER A 159 -29.05 -8.10 -9.79
CA SER A 159 -28.37 -7.36 -10.85
C SER A 159 -28.74 -5.88 -10.86
N SER A 160 -30.02 -5.55 -10.67
CA SER A 160 -30.49 -4.16 -10.62
C SER A 160 -29.92 -3.40 -9.43
N HIS A 161 -29.86 -4.03 -8.26
CA HIS A 161 -29.29 -3.43 -7.05
C HIS A 161 -27.76 -3.30 -7.13
N PHE A 162 -27.06 -4.28 -7.69
CA PHE A 162 -25.63 -4.14 -8.00
C PHE A 162 -25.37 -2.95 -8.92
N ARG A 163 -26.16 -2.82 -9.98
CA ARG A 163 -26.04 -1.73 -10.95
C ARG A 163 -26.33 -0.37 -10.31
N ALA A 164 -27.39 -0.26 -9.51
CA ALA A 164 -27.80 0.98 -8.88
C ALA A 164 -26.85 1.44 -7.76
N GLY A 165 -26.28 0.50 -7.00
CA GLY A 165 -25.33 0.79 -5.92
C GLY A 165 -23.89 0.99 -6.38
N TYR A 166 -23.59 0.75 -7.66
CA TYR A 166 -22.24 0.86 -8.18
C TYR A 166 -21.77 2.32 -8.26
N SER A 167 -20.53 2.55 -7.80
CA SER A 167 -19.76 3.75 -8.10
C SER A 167 -18.29 3.37 -8.30
N ALA A 168 -17.58 4.01 -9.22
CA ALA A 168 -16.14 3.80 -9.40
C ALA A 168 -15.31 4.31 -8.22
N GLN A 169 -15.87 5.27 -7.47
CA GLN A 169 -15.26 5.90 -6.32
C GLN A 169 -15.10 4.92 -5.15
N ARG A 170 -16.17 4.17 -4.82
CA ARG A 170 -16.26 3.33 -3.62
C ARG A 170 -17.29 2.21 -3.73
N VAL A 171 -16.99 1.10 -3.06
CA VAL A 171 -17.87 -0.06 -2.91
C VAL A 171 -18.91 0.10 -1.78
N ASP A 172 -18.74 1.07 -0.88
CA ASP A 172 -19.52 1.18 0.37
C ASP A 172 -21.04 1.30 0.15
N MET A 173 -21.48 2.08 -0.85
CA MET A 173 -22.91 2.24 -1.15
C MET A 173 -23.54 0.92 -1.58
N MET A 174 -22.86 0.17 -2.45
CA MET A 174 -23.27 -1.15 -2.88
C MET A 174 -23.35 -2.14 -1.71
N MET A 175 -22.41 -2.07 -0.77
CA MET A 175 -22.38 -2.97 0.40
C MET A 175 -23.40 -2.61 1.47
N ALA A 176 -23.83 -1.35 1.53
CA ALA A 176 -24.90 -0.90 2.41
C ALA A 176 -26.30 -1.33 1.90
N ASP A 177 -26.42 -1.75 0.64
CA ASP A 177 -27.67 -2.24 0.07
C ASP A 177 -28.06 -3.60 0.71
N PRO A 178 -29.24 -3.73 1.34
CA PRO A 178 -29.65 -4.97 2.01
C PRO A 178 -29.78 -6.17 1.05
N VAL A 179 -30.18 -5.95 -0.20
CA VAL A 179 -30.35 -7.00 -1.21
C VAL A 179 -28.99 -7.55 -1.61
N VAL A 180 -28.03 -6.66 -1.88
CA VAL A 180 -26.65 -7.05 -2.20
C VAL A 180 -26.00 -7.75 -1.01
N SER A 181 -26.11 -7.18 0.19
CA SER A 181 -25.54 -7.76 1.41
C SER A 181 -26.09 -9.17 1.70
N GLN A 182 -27.41 -9.35 1.59
CA GLN A 182 -28.05 -10.67 1.77
C GLN A 182 -27.59 -11.68 0.71
N TYR A 183 -27.46 -11.26 -0.55
CA TYR A 183 -26.94 -12.12 -1.61
C TYR A 183 -25.50 -12.54 -1.34
N LEU A 184 -24.62 -11.61 -0.97
CA LEU A 184 -23.21 -11.90 -0.68
C LEU A 184 -23.01 -12.79 0.55
N ASN A 185 -23.94 -12.74 1.52
CA ASN A 185 -23.92 -13.61 2.68
C ASN A 185 -24.41 -15.05 2.39
N THR A 186 -25.13 -15.26 1.28
CA THR A 186 -25.73 -16.56 0.92
C THR A 186 -25.02 -17.25 -0.24
N VAL A 187 -24.45 -16.49 -1.18
CA VAL A 187 -23.72 -17.04 -2.33
C VAL A 187 -22.40 -17.68 -1.89
N THR A 188 -22.06 -18.83 -2.48
CA THR A 188 -20.75 -19.43 -2.23
C THR A 188 -19.66 -18.69 -2.99
N ALA A 189 -18.44 -18.67 -2.44
CA ALA A 189 -17.29 -18.06 -3.14
C ALA A 189 -17.01 -18.69 -4.51
N LYS A 190 -17.39 -19.97 -4.70
CA LYS A 190 -17.26 -20.67 -5.97
C LYS A 190 -18.26 -20.13 -6.99
N ASP A 191 -19.53 -20.03 -6.62
CA ASP A 191 -20.59 -19.56 -7.53
C ASP A 191 -20.35 -18.09 -7.92
N LEU A 192 -19.98 -17.25 -6.95
CA LEU A 192 -19.60 -15.86 -7.21
C LEU A 192 -18.41 -15.76 -8.17
N ARG A 193 -17.41 -16.62 -8.02
CA ARG A 193 -16.26 -16.67 -8.93
C ARG A 193 -16.66 -17.11 -10.33
N GLU A 194 -17.60 -18.04 -10.48
CA GLU A 194 -18.10 -18.47 -11.80
C GLU A 194 -18.82 -17.33 -12.52
N VAL A 195 -19.66 -16.56 -11.80
CA VAL A 195 -20.30 -15.35 -12.33
C VAL A 195 -19.25 -14.32 -12.72
N TRP A 196 -18.29 -14.03 -11.84
CA TRP A 196 -17.24 -13.05 -12.08
C TRP A 196 -16.38 -13.42 -13.30
N VAL A 197 -15.90 -14.66 -13.39
CA VAL A 197 -15.11 -15.13 -14.54
C VAL A 197 -15.92 -15.04 -15.83
N ARG A 198 -17.24 -15.32 -15.79
CA ARG A 198 -18.10 -15.16 -16.95
C ARG A 198 -18.18 -13.70 -17.37
N ALA A 199 -18.43 -12.79 -16.44
CA ALA A 199 -18.47 -11.34 -16.67
C ALA A 199 -17.20 -10.82 -17.34
N LEU A 200 -16.04 -11.20 -16.81
CA LEU A 200 -14.73 -10.80 -17.35
C LEU A 200 -14.50 -11.32 -18.77
N LYS A 201 -14.98 -12.53 -19.07
CA LYS A 201 -14.82 -13.17 -20.39
C LYS A 201 -15.80 -12.62 -21.42
N SER A 202 -17.05 -12.37 -21.05
CA SER A 202 -18.08 -11.87 -21.96
C SER A 202 -17.95 -10.37 -22.19
N HIS A 203 -17.46 -9.62 -21.21
CA HIS A 203 -17.42 -8.15 -21.23
C HIS A 203 -16.05 -7.58 -20.81
N PRO A 204 -14.93 -7.97 -21.46
CA PRO A 204 -13.60 -7.52 -21.07
C PRO A 204 -13.43 -6.01 -21.15
N GLY A 205 -14.06 -5.35 -22.14
CA GLY A 205 -14.01 -3.89 -22.28
C GLY A 205 -14.65 -3.16 -21.10
N ALA A 206 -15.83 -3.62 -20.66
CA ALA A 206 -16.53 -3.05 -19.50
C ALA A 206 -15.71 -3.21 -18.22
N TYR A 207 -15.15 -4.41 -18.01
CA TYR A 207 -14.25 -4.68 -16.88
C TYR A 207 -13.04 -3.74 -16.86
N LEU A 208 -12.36 -3.58 -18.02
CA LEU A 208 -11.17 -2.73 -18.11
C LEU A 208 -11.49 -1.25 -17.88
N ARG A 209 -12.62 -0.74 -18.39
CA ARG A 209 -13.06 0.64 -18.13
C ARG A 209 -13.35 0.88 -16.66
N HIS A 210 -14.11 -0.03 -16.05
CA HIS A 210 -14.39 0.00 -14.62
C HIS A 210 -13.10 0.04 -13.78
N LYS A 211 -12.14 -0.85 -14.06
CA LYS A 211 -10.87 -0.89 -13.32
C LYS A 211 -10.01 0.34 -13.57
N ALA A 212 -9.97 0.84 -14.80
CA ALA A 212 -9.25 2.06 -15.12
C ALA A 212 -9.84 3.25 -14.35
N ASP A 213 -11.15 3.41 -14.34
CA ASP A 213 -11.83 4.50 -13.62
C ASP A 213 -11.58 4.40 -12.11
N ALA A 214 -11.81 3.23 -11.50
CA ALA A 214 -11.54 3.00 -10.08
C ALA A 214 -10.07 3.29 -9.71
N PHE A 215 -9.11 2.94 -10.58
CA PHE A 215 -7.70 3.25 -10.37
C PHE A 215 -7.39 4.75 -10.52
N LEU A 216 -8.03 5.45 -11.46
CA LEU A 216 -7.89 6.91 -11.61
C LEU A 216 -8.45 7.67 -10.41
N TRP A 217 -9.56 7.20 -9.83
CA TRP A 217 -10.07 7.71 -8.57
C TRP A 217 -9.06 7.50 -7.45
N LEU A 218 -8.48 6.30 -7.32
CA LEU A 218 -7.44 5.99 -6.33
C LEU A 218 -6.18 6.85 -6.51
N LEU A 219 -5.79 7.16 -7.75
CA LEU A 219 -4.68 8.09 -8.04
C LEU A 219 -5.02 9.54 -7.67
N GLY A 220 -6.28 9.85 -7.36
CA GLY A 220 -6.73 11.21 -7.03
C GLY A 220 -6.76 12.12 -8.27
N ILE A 221 -7.00 11.56 -9.46
CA ILE A 221 -7.25 12.33 -10.69
C ILE A 221 -8.62 13.00 -10.62
N HIS A 222 -9.61 12.28 -10.09
CA HIS A 222 -10.95 12.79 -9.79
C HIS A 222 -11.01 13.49 -8.43
N ASP A 223 -12.19 13.91 -7.97
CA ASP A 223 -12.34 14.65 -6.72
C ASP A 223 -11.89 13.83 -5.49
N VAL A 224 -10.94 14.38 -4.74
CA VAL A 224 -10.37 13.71 -3.56
C VAL A 224 -11.23 13.91 -2.31
N GLU A 225 -12.17 14.86 -2.29
CA GLU A 225 -13.14 15.02 -1.19
C GLU A 225 -13.91 13.74 -0.92
N LEU A 226 -14.30 13.09 -2.01
CA LEU A 226 -15.02 11.83 -2.07
C LEU A 226 -14.16 10.62 -1.65
N CYS A 227 -12.84 10.80 -1.53
CA CYS A 227 -11.86 9.75 -1.29
C CYS A 227 -11.27 9.74 0.13
N VAL A 228 -12.01 10.32 1.09
CA VAL A 228 -11.69 10.34 2.53
C VAL A 228 -10.20 10.60 2.78
N PRO A 229 -9.74 11.85 2.57
CA PRO A 229 -8.31 12.18 2.61
C PRO A 229 -7.66 11.86 3.96
N ILE A 230 -8.44 12.06 5.03
CA ILE A 230 -8.06 11.78 6.41
C ILE A 230 -9.23 11.17 7.19
N TYR A 231 -8.88 10.35 8.17
CA TYR A 231 -9.76 9.88 9.23
C TYR A 231 -9.46 10.65 10.51
N VAL A 232 -10.48 11.19 11.14
CA VAL A 232 -10.35 11.92 12.42
C VAL A 232 -11.45 11.49 13.38
N GLY A 233 -11.18 11.67 14.67
CA GLY A 233 -12.09 11.21 15.72
C GLY A 233 -12.01 9.71 15.95
N ARG A 234 -12.89 9.23 16.83
CA ARG A 234 -13.11 7.80 17.10
C ARG A 234 -14.42 7.40 16.45
N TYR A 235 -14.35 6.40 15.58
CA TYR A 235 -15.51 5.69 15.06
C TYR A 235 -15.54 4.32 15.73
N THR A 236 -16.68 3.95 16.29
CA THR A 236 -16.87 2.67 16.96
C THR A 236 -18.15 2.05 16.41
N LEU A 237 -18.11 0.78 15.98
CA LEU A 237 -19.33 0.08 15.58
C LEU A 237 -20.30 0.04 16.77
N PRO A 238 -21.63 0.11 16.57
CA PRO A 238 -22.60 0.16 17.66
C PRO A 238 -22.41 -0.97 18.69
N ASP A 239 -22.14 -2.18 18.22
CA ASP A 239 -21.93 -3.35 19.08
C ASP A 239 -20.61 -3.26 19.88
N ASP A 240 -19.54 -2.75 19.25
CA ASP A 240 -18.24 -2.53 19.90
C ASP A 240 -18.29 -1.35 20.88
N ALA A 241 -19.11 -0.33 20.60
CA ALA A 241 -19.32 0.84 21.44
C ALA A 241 -20.02 0.44 22.75
N ALA A 242 -21.03 -0.44 22.64
CA ALA A 242 -21.71 -1.02 23.79
C ALA A 242 -20.77 -1.90 24.64
N ALA A 243 -19.87 -2.66 24.01
CA ALA A 243 -18.93 -3.55 24.70
C ALA A 243 -17.73 -2.82 25.34
N SER A 244 -17.22 -1.76 24.71
CA SER A 244 -16.03 -1.03 25.15
C SER A 244 -16.33 0.23 25.98
N GLY A 245 -17.60 0.64 26.08
CA GLY A 245 -18.01 1.94 26.63
C GLY A 245 -17.49 3.14 25.82
N GLY A 246 -16.92 2.89 24.63
CA GLY A 246 -16.32 3.91 23.78
C GLY A 246 -17.37 4.62 22.94
N GLN A 247 -17.64 5.89 23.25
CA GLN A 247 -18.47 6.73 22.40
C GLN A 247 -17.67 7.29 21.22
N GLU A 248 -18.35 7.46 20.08
CA GLU A 248 -17.81 8.27 18.99
C GLU A 248 -17.45 9.65 19.51
N SER A 249 -16.28 10.14 19.12
CA SER A 249 -15.75 11.38 19.68
C SER A 249 -15.06 12.18 18.61
N TYR A 250 -15.50 13.43 18.47
CA TYR A 250 -14.99 14.40 17.53
C TYR A 250 -14.64 15.69 18.29
N ASP A 251 -13.39 15.80 18.69
CA ASP A 251 -12.88 16.87 19.56
C ASP A 251 -12.31 18.06 18.76
N ASP A 252 -11.80 19.07 19.48
CA ASP A 252 -11.15 20.24 18.86
C ASP A 252 -9.93 19.89 18.01
N ARG A 253 -9.22 18.81 18.34
CA ARG A 253 -8.06 18.35 17.56
C ARG A 253 -8.52 17.77 16.23
N ALA A 254 -9.59 16.98 16.23
CA ALA A 254 -10.23 16.48 15.02
C ALA A 254 -10.74 17.63 14.12
N ARG A 255 -11.33 18.67 14.72
CA ARG A 255 -11.73 19.91 14.01
C ARG A 255 -10.54 20.60 13.37
N LEU A 256 -9.44 20.79 14.10
CA LEU A 256 -8.23 21.44 13.59
C LEU A 256 -7.62 20.67 12.41
N LEU A 257 -7.52 19.33 12.52
CA LEU A 257 -7.06 18.48 11.44
C LEU A 257 -7.96 18.59 10.21
N LYS A 258 -9.28 18.55 10.37
CA LYS A 258 -10.22 18.72 9.26
C LYS A 258 -10.16 20.10 8.62
N HIS A 259 -9.93 21.15 9.40
CA HIS A 259 -9.72 22.48 8.86
C HIS A 259 -8.46 22.55 8.00
N GLY A 260 -7.32 22.06 8.51
CA GLY A 260 -6.08 22.02 7.72
C GLY A 260 -6.19 21.13 6.47
N GLU A 261 -6.93 20.03 6.57
CA GLU A 261 -7.20 19.17 5.42
C GLU A 261 -7.99 19.90 4.33
N ARG A 262 -9.02 20.69 4.68
CA ARG A 262 -9.73 21.53 3.70
C ARG A 262 -8.80 22.51 2.98
N ILE A 263 -7.83 23.10 3.68
CA ILE A 263 -6.84 24.02 3.07
C ILE A 263 -5.94 23.27 2.07
N LEU A 264 -5.51 22.05 2.42
CA LEU A 264 -4.57 21.28 1.61
C LEU A 264 -5.24 20.38 0.56
N ARG A 265 -6.56 20.21 0.60
CA ARG A 265 -7.33 19.30 -0.28
C ARG A 265 -7.15 19.59 -1.76
N ASP A 266 -7.18 20.87 -2.11
CA ASP A 266 -7.07 21.32 -3.50
C ASP A 266 -5.61 21.36 -4.00
N THR A 267 -4.65 21.06 -3.12
CA THR A 267 -3.24 20.92 -3.46
C THR A 267 -2.90 19.49 -3.89
N THR A 268 -1.62 19.24 -4.20
CA THR A 268 -1.13 17.91 -4.53
C THR A 268 -0.94 16.99 -3.32
N VAL A 269 -1.09 17.50 -2.09
CA VAL A 269 -0.77 16.75 -0.85
C VAL A 269 -1.54 15.44 -0.72
N PHE A 270 -2.83 15.43 -1.03
CA PHE A 270 -3.69 14.24 -0.97
C PHE A 270 -3.90 13.58 -2.34
N ARG A 271 -3.15 14.03 -3.36
CA ARG A 271 -3.25 13.52 -4.72
C ARG A 271 -2.21 12.43 -4.93
N ASN A 272 -2.63 11.17 -4.96
CA ASN A 272 -1.70 10.04 -5.06
C ASN A 272 -0.83 10.08 -6.33
N TRP A 273 -1.34 10.63 -7.44
CA TRP A 273 -0.58 10.82 -8.68
C TRP A 273 0.71 11.63 -8.48
N PHE A 274 0.72 12.59 -7.54
CA PHE A 274 1.91 13.38 -7.25
C PHE A 274 3.03 12.51 -6.68
N TYR A 275 2.70 11.57 -5.80
CA TYR A 275 3.67 10.62 -5.26
C TYR A 275 4.11 9.57 -6.27
N VAL A 276 3.25 9.23 -7.23
CA VAL A 276 3.65 8.43 -8.40
C VAL A 276 4.67 9.19 -9.25
N LEU A 277 4.51 10.50 -9.43
CA LEU A 277 5.52 11.32 -10.10
C LEU A 277 6.87 11.31 -9.35
N LEU A 278 6.85 11.46 -8.02
CA LEU A 278 8.06 11.33 -7.20
C LEU A 278 8.70 9.94 -7.33
N LEU A 279 7.88 8.89 -7.38
CA LEU A 279 8.34 7.52 -7.62
C LEU A 279 8.99 7.37 -9.00
N VAL A 280 8.38 7.91 -10.07
CA VAL A 280 8.96 7.89 -11.43
C VAL A 280 10.32 8.59 -11.44
N ILE A 281 10.40 9.82 -10.92
CA ILE A 281 11.63 10.62 -10.90
C ILE A 281 12.73 9.88 -10.12
N SER A 282 12.42 9.43 -8.90
CA SER A 282 13.40 8.73 -8.06
C SER A 282 13.84 7.41 -8.69
N SER A 283 12.93 6.65 -9.31
CA SER A 283 13.25 5.40 -10.03
C SER A 283 14.23 5.67 -11.18
N VAL A 284 13.95 6.66 -12.03
CA VAL A 284 14.80 7.05 -13.17
C VAL A 284 16.20 7.43 -12.67
N VAL A 285 16.30 8.30 -11.65
CA VAL A 285 17.60 8.72 -11.13
C VAL A 285 18.36 7.55 -10.53
N VAL A 286 17.70 6.66 -9.78
CA VAL A 286 18.34 5.46 -9.22
C VAL A 286 18.86 4.52 -10.32
N ILE A 287 18.07 4.29 -11.37
CA ILE A 287 18.45 3.39 -12.47
C ILE A 287 19.69 3.92 -13.20
N PHE A 288 19.71 5.20 -13.54
CA PHE A 288 20.72 5.77 -14.43
C PHE A 288 21.89 6.45 -13.73
N ARG A 289 21.71 6.94 -12.49
CA ARG A 289 22.74 7.73 -11.77
C ARG A 289 23.24 7.06 -10.49
N ALA A 290 22.45 6.18 -9.86
CA ALA A 290 22.91 5.49 -8.66
C ALA A 290 23.93 4.39 -8.94
N GLN A 291 24.88 4.26 -8.02
CA GLN A 291 25.95 3.25 -8.04
C GLN A 291 26.10 2.60 -6.66
N GLY A 292 26.79 1.45 -6.64
CA GLY A 292 27.13 0.74 -5.40
C GLY A 292 25.93 0.33 -4.55
N VAL A 293 26.11 0.42 -3.22
CA VAL A 293 25.09 0.02 -2.23
C VAL A 293 23.84 0.89 -2.30
N GLY A 294 24.03 2.20 -2.50
CA GLY A 294 22.93 3.16 -2.58
C GLY A 294 21.96 2.83 -3.72
N LYS A 295 22.49 2.35 -4.85
CA LYS A 295 21.67 1.85 -5.97
C LYS A 295 20.78 0.69 -5.55
N LEU A 296 21.33 -0.30 -4.84
CA LEU A 296 20.56 -1.48 -4.43
C LEU A 296 19.41 -1.12 -3.50
N VAL A 297 19.65 -0.27 -2.50
CA VAL A 297 18.60 0.20 -1.59
C VAL A 297 17.55 1.03 -2.34
N GLY A 298 17.98 1.94 -3.22
CA GLY A 298 17.09 2.75 -4.04
C GLY A 298 16.22 1.91 -4.98
N LEU A 299 16.79 0.86 -5.60
CA LEU A 299 16.04 -0.08 -6.43
C LEU A 299 15.04 -0.87 -5.59
N GLY A 300 15.41 -1.28 -4.37
CA GLY A 300 14.49 -1.92 -3.43
C GLY A 300 13.27 -1.07 -3.10
N ILE A 301 13.50 0.19 -2.75
CA ILE A 301 12.44 1.17 -2.48
C ILE A 301 11.54 1.33 -3.71
N SER A 302 12.14 1.56 -4.88
CA SER A 302 11.42 1.81 -6.13
C SER A 302 10.61 0.60 -6.59
N CYS A 303 11.23 -0.58 -6.64
CA CYS A 303 10.57 -1.84 -7.01
C CYS A 303 9.42 -2.17 -6.05
N SER A 304 9.63 -2.05 -4.74
CA SER A 304 8.57 -2.30 -3.75
C SER A 304 7.41 -1.32 -3.91
N ALA A 305 7.68 -0.03 -4.14
CA ALA A 305 6.63 0.96 -4.37
C ALA A 305 5.83 0.70 -5.65
N TRP A 306 6.50 0.34 -6.76
CA TRP A 306 5.84 -0.03 -8.01
C TRP A 306 5.01 -1.29 -7.87
N ILE A 307 5.57 -2.37 -7.29
CA ILE A 307 4.84 -3.60 -7.04
C ILE A 307 3.57 -3.29 -6.23
N TYR A 308 3.70 -2.55 -5.13
CA TYR A 308 2.59 -2.18 -4.27
C TYR A 308 1.51 -1.39 -5.03
N LEU A 309 1.90 -0.36 -5.78
CA LEU A 309 0.99 0.44 -6.61
C LEU A 309 0.25 -0.42 -7.63
N LEU A 310 0.97 -1.27 -8.37
CA LEU A 310 0.41 -2.09 -9.45
C LEU A 310 -0.56 -3.15 -8.93
N THR A 311 -0.45 -3.58 -7.66
CA THR A 311 -1.44 -4.49 -7.07
C THR A 311 -2.84 -3.90 -7.04
N PHE A 312 -2.99 -2.57 -7.00
CA PHE A 312 -4.29 -1.92 -6.95
C PHE A 312 -5.00 -1.86 -8.29
N ILE A 313 -4.32 -2.08 -9.42
CA ILE A 313 -4.98 -2.13 -10.74
C ILE A 313 -6.10 -3.20 -10.74
N PRO A 314 -5.84 -4.47 -10.34
CA PRO A 314 -6.91 -5.46 -10.24
C PRO A 314 -7.68 -5.44 -8.91
N THR A 315 -7.17 -4.78 -7.85
CA THR A 315 -7.75 -4.90 -6.49
C THR A 315 -8.40 -3.63 -5.94
N SER A 316 -8.40 -2.51 -6.69
CA SER A 316 -9.06 -1.28 -6.26
C SER A 316 -10.57 -1.47 -6.13
N ILE A 317 -11.09 -1.18 -4.94
CA ILE A 317 -12.53 -1.19 -4.61
C ILE A 317 -13.01 0.14 -3.99
N ALA A 318 -12.07 1.02 -3.65
CA ALA A 318 -12.34 2.36 -3.12
C ALA A 318 -11.14 3.26 -3.38
N CYS A 319 -11.38 4.57 -3.42
CA CYS A 319 -10.37 5.57 -3.69
C CYS A 319 -9.69 6.18 -2.46
N ASP A 320 -9.97 5.64 -1.26
CA ASP A 320 -9.37 6.05 0.01
C ASP A 320 -7.88 6.40 -0.12
N VAL A 321 -7.49 7.65 0.16
CA VAL A 321 -6.10 8.13 -0.02
C VAL A 321 -5.09 7.22 0.70
N ARG A 322 -5.47 6.69 1.86
CA ARG A 322 -4.66 5.79 2.68
C ARG A 322 -4.21 4.52 1.98
N TYR A 323 -4.92 4.03 0.97
CA TYR A 323 -4.57 2.79 0.29
C TYR A 323 -3.20 2.85 -0.39
N LEU A 324 -2.81 4.03 -0.86
CA LEU A 324 -1.49 4.25 -1.44
C LEU A 324 -0.51 4.90 -0.45
N TYR A 325 -0.84 5.02 0.84
CA TYR A 325 0.06 5.58 1.84
C TYR A 325 1.45 4.89 1.89
N PRO A 326 1.57 3.56 1.72
CA PRO A 326 2.88 2.93 1.57
C PRO A 326 3.69 3.39 0.35
N VAL A 327 3.02 3.68 -0.77
CA VAL A 327 3.64 4.28 -1.96
C VAL A 327 4.06 5.72 -1.67
N VAL A 328 3.21 6.50 -1.00
CA VAL A 328 3.53 7.86 -0.54
C VAL A 328 4.79 7.87 0.33
N VAL A 329 4.88 6.95 1.29
CA VAL A 329 6.06 6.79 2.16
C VAL A 329 7.31 6.48 1.34
N LEU A 330 7.28 5.41 0.54
CA LEU A 330 8.46 4.93 -0.18
C LEU A 330 8.93 5.94 -1.24
N SER A 331 8.00 6.54 -1.98
CA SER A 331 8.31 7.57 -2.98
C SER A 331 8.90 8.83 -2.34
N THR A 332 8.37 9.28 -1.20
CA THR A 332 8.92 10.44 -0.47
C THR A 332 10.33 10.14 0.03
N ILE A 333 10.56 8.98 0.66
CA ILE A 333 11.90 8.59 1.13
C ILE A 333 12.87 8.48 -0.04
N GLY A 334 12.47 7.80 -1.12
CA GLY A 334 13.29 7.61 -2.32
C GLY A 334 13.65 8.95 -2.98
N PHE A 335 12.68 9.85 -3.12
CA PHE A 335 12.89 11.17 -3.70
C PHE A 335 13.81 12.04 -2.84
N VAL A 336 13.61 12.08 -1.52
CA VAL A 336 14.50 12.82 -0.61
C VAL A 336 15.92 12.23 -0.64
N ALA A 337 16.06 10.91 -0.65
CA ALA A 337 17.37 10.26 -0.76
C ALA A 337 18.07 10.62 -2.08
N VAL A 338 17.33 10.72 -3.18
CA VAL A 338 17.86 11.19 -4.47
C VAL A 338 18.29 12.66 -4.40
N ILE A 339 17.47 13.56 -3.84
CA ILE A 339 17.83 14.98 -3.70
C ILE A 339 19.09 15.16 -2.85
N LEU A 340 19.21 14.44 -1.74
CA LEU A 340 20.37 14.57 -0.85
C LEU A 340 21.65 14.04 -1.50
N ASN A 341 21.56 12.96 -2.29
CA ASN A 341 22.72 12.37 -2.96
C ASN A 341 23.10 13.08 -4.28
N TYR A 342 22.15 13.67 -5.00
CA TYR A 342 22.35 14.20 -6.36
C TYR A 342 22.00 15.68 -6.55
N GLY A 343 21.20 16.27 -5.67
CA GLY A 343 20.43 17.48 -5.99
C GLY A 343 20.90 18.78 -5.36
N LEU A 344 21.51 18.82 -4.16
CA LEU A 344 21.65 20.12 -3.46
C LEU A 344 22.98 20.39 -2.72
N ILE A 345 23.85 19.39 -2.47
CA ILE A 345 25.10 19.63 -1.72
C ILE A 345 26.33 19.67 -2.66
N ASN A 346 26.33 18.90 -3.74
CA ASN A 346 27.47 18.89 -4.69
C ASN A 346 27.56 20.19 -5.52
N ASN A 347 26.45 20.86 -5.82
CA ASN A 347 26.48 22.14 -6.54
C ASN A 347 26.84 23.35 -5.63
N ALA A 348 26.54 23.29 -4.33
CA ALA A 348 26.93 24.36 -3.40
C ALA A 348 28.43 24.33 -3.04
N MET A 349 29.07 23.15 -3.10
CA MET A 349 30.53 23.03 -2.92
C MET A 349 31.32 23.32 -4.20
N ASN A 350 30.80 22.96 -5.38
CA ASN A 350 31.49 23.26 -6.64
C ASN A 350 31.48 24.76 -7.00
N VAL A 351 30.49 25.54 -6.56
CA VAL A 351 30.47 27.00 -6.79
C VAL A 351 31.37 27.78 -5.81
N ARG A 352 31.67 27.22 -4.61
CA ARG A 352 32.62 27.82 -3.67
C ARG A 352 34.08 27.55 -4.03
N LEU A 353 34.41 26.37 -4.55
CA LEU A 353 35.80 26.03 -4.92
C LEU A 353 36.29 26.74 -6.19
N THR A 354 35.39 27.27 -7.03
CA THR A 354 35.76 28.09 -8.19
C THR A 354 35.89 29.58 -7.89
N LYS A 355 35.45 30.06 -6.71
CA LYS A 355 35.58 31.48 -6.33
C LYS A 355 36.83 31.78 -5.50
N ASP A 356 37.39 30.78 -4.82
CA ASP A 356 38.58 30.95 -3.97
C ASP A 356 39.89 30.47 -4.64
N SER A 357 39.86 30.21 -5.96
CA SER A 357 41.04 29.81 -6.76
C SER A 357 41.42 30.82 -7.85
N VAL A 358 40.82 32.02 -7.80
CA VAL A 358 41.24 33.19 -8.59
C VAL A 358 41.30 34.38 -7.64
N GLU A 359 42.37 34.43 -6.83
CA GLU A 359 43.04 35.65 -6.37
C GLU A 359 44.39 35.31 -5.76
#